data_AF-A0A662ZAI1-F1
#
_entry.id   AF-A0A662ZAI1-F1
#
_cell.length_a   1.000
_cell.length_b   1.000
_cell.length_c   1.000
_cell.angle_alpha   90.00
_cell.angle_beta   90.00
_cell.angle_gamma   90.00
#
_symmetry.space_group_name_H-M   'P 1'
#
loop_
_entity.id
_entity.type
_entity.pdbx_description
1 polymer ?
#
loop_
_entity_poly.entity_id
_entity_poly.type
_entity_poly.pdbx_seq_one_letter_code
_entity_poly.pdbx_strand_id
1 'polypeptide(L)'
;MELQKIIRKITETEASISKELEKDNLELAQEYLNRSHELLKELVKLKDSLSDEELNTAKEFASAYAEHIKEQVKILAFEQSKISDEFKRVRKQHQVSTKYAKIQKMPY
;
A
#
# COMPACT_ATOMS: atom_id res chain seq x y z
N MET A 1 -16.84 -23.92 1.56
CA MET A 1 -17.61 -22.76 2.13
C MET A 1 -16.75 -21.78 2.93
N GLU A 2 -15.69 -22.23 3.61
CA GLU A 2 -14.82 -21.39 4.45
C GLU A 2 -13.74 -20.66 3.64
N LEU A 3 -13.15 -21.34 2.64
CA LEU A 3 -12.22 -20.76 1.67
C LEU A 3 -12.79 -19.50 0.99
N GLN A 4 -14.01 -19.59 0.45
CA GLN A 4 -14.67 -18.47 -0.22
C GLN A 4 -14.92 -17.28 0.73
N LYS A 5 -15.19 -17.54 2.03
CA LYS A 5 -15.36 -16.46 3.02
C LYS A 5 -14.05 -15.73 3.28
N ILE A 6 -12.94 -16.45 3.38
CA ILE A 6 -11.61 -15.85 3.58
C ILE A 6 -11.19 -15.05 2.36
N ILE A 7 -11.34 -15.64 1.16
CA ILE A 7 -11.09 -14.94 -0.11
C ILE A 7 -11.90 -13.64 -0.18
N ARG A 8 -13.20 -13.70 0.11
CA ARG A 8 -14.06 -12.51 0.11
C ARG A 8 -13.59 -11.45 1.11
N LYS A 9 -13.24 -11.85 2.33
CA LYS A 9 -12.72 -10.91 3.34
C LYS A 9 -11.40 -10.28 2.92
N ILE A 10 -10.51 -11.03 2.27
CA ILE A 10 -9.25 -10.47 1.74
C ILE A 10 -9.58 -9.40 0.70
N THR A 11 -10.45 -9.70 -0.27
CA THR A 11 -10.85 -8.74 -1.30
C THR A 11 -11.54 -7.49 -0.73
N GLU A 12 -12.42 -7.64 0.27
CA GLU A 12 -13.09 -6.52 0.95
C GLU A 12 -12.10 -5.66 1.73
N THR A 13 -11.11 -6.29 2.38
CA THR A 13 -10.03 -5.60 3.10
C THR A 13 -9.16 -4.83 2.10
N GLU A 14 -8.84 -5.43 0.96
CA GLU A 14 -8.05 -4.79 -0.11
C GLU A 14 -8.72 -3.54 -0.70
N ALA A 15 -10.03 -3.64 -0.95
CA ALA A 15 -10.82 -2.49 -1.39
C ALA A 15 -10.84 -1.37 -0.34
N SER A 16 -10.81 -1.74 0.95
CA SER A 16 -10.75 -0.79 2.06
C SER A 16 -9.38 -0.12 2.15
N ILE A 17 -8.28 -0.85 1.95
CA ILE A 17 -6.92 -0.27 1.86
C ILE A 17 -6.89 0.78 0.76
N SER A 18 -7.34 0.44 -0.45
CA SER A 18 -7.34 1.35 -1.60
C SER A 18 -8.14 2.63 -1.30
N LYS A 19 -9.34 2.47 -0.72
CA LYS A 19 -10.22 3.59 -0.37
C LYS A 19 -9.64 4.52 0.70
N GLU A 20 -8.91 3.97 1.69
CA GLU A 20 -8.29 4.80 2.72
C GLU A 20 -7.00 5.46 2.25
N LEU A 21 -6.24 4.82 1.34
CA LEU A 21 -5.11 5.44 0.65
C LEU A 21 -5.55 6.63 -0.22
N GLU A 22 -6.68 6.53 -0.92
CA GLU A 22 -7.26 7.66 -1.67
C GLU A 22 -7.63 8.87 -0.79
N LYS A 23 -7.88 8.64 0.50
CA LYS A 23 -8.22 9.67 1.49
C LYS A 23 -7.01 10.16 2.29
N ASP A 24 -5.79 9.72 1.95
CA ASP A 24 -4.58 9.98 2.72
C ASP A 24 -4.63 9.49 4.19
N ASN A 25 -5.52 8.54 4.50
CA ASN A 25 -5.68 7.97 5.83
C ASN A 25 -4.71 6.79 6.03
N LEU A 26 -3.43 7.12 6.21
CA LEU A 26 -2.35 6.13 6.27
C LEU A 26 -2.44 5.19 7.48
N GLU A 27 -2.94 5.67 8.61
CA GLU A 27 -3.07 4.87 9.83
C GLU A 27 -4.10 3.75 9.64
N LEU A 28 -5.30 4.10 9.14
CA LEU A 28 -6.35 3.12 8.90
C LEU A 28 -6.00 2.18 7.73
N ALA A 29 -5.32 2.69 6.70
CA ALA A 29 -4.80 1.84 5.63
C ALA A 29 -3.80 0.79 6.16
N GLN A 30 -2.95 1.17 7.11
CA GLN A 30 -2.00 0.25 7.76
C GLN A 30 -2.71 -0.81 8.61
N GLU A 31 -3.79 -0.45 9.31
CA GLU A 31 -4.63 -1.42 10.04
C GLU A 31 -5.25 -2.46 9.10
N TYR A 32 -5.82 -2.02 7.96
CA TYR A 32 -6.37 -2.93 6.97
C TYR A 32 -5.28 -3.80 6.32
N LEU A 33 -4.08 -3.28 6.08
CA LEU A 33 -2.94 -4.07 5.61
C LEU A 33 -2.57 -5.19 6.58
N ASN A 34 -2.49 -4.87 7.88
CA ASN A 34 -2.22 -5.87 8.92
C ASN A 34 -3.32 -6.94 8.93
N ARG A 35 -4.59 -6.53 8.79
CA ARG A 35 -5.72 -7.45 8.73
C ARG A 35 -5.69 -8.35 7.50
N SER A 36 -5.34 -7.82 6.33
CA SER A 36 -5.17 -8.59 5.10
C SER A 36 -4.08 -9.65 5.28
N HIS A 37 -2.96 -9.28 5.91
CA HIS A 37 -1.86 -10.21 6.22
C HIS A 37 -2.30 -11.36 7.15
N GLU A 38 -3.12 -11.09 8.16
CA GLU A 38 -3.69 -12.13 9.02
C GLU A 38 -4.57 -13.10 8.24
N LEU A 39 -5.44 -12.59 7.37
CA LEU A 39 -6.34 -13.41 6.54
C LEU A 39 -5.54 -14.29 5.56
N LEU A 40 -4.43 -13.80 5.01
CA LEU A 40 -3.52 -14.60 4.18
C LEU A 40 -2.87 -15.74 4.98
N LYS A 41 -2.50 -15.49 6.24
CA LYS A 41 -2.00 -16.56 7.13
C LYS A 41 -3.07 -17.61 7.42
N GLU A 42 -4.33 -17.19 7.61
CA GLU A 42 -5.46 -18.12 7.74
C GLU A 42 -5.66 -18.96 6.47
N LEU A 43 -5.57 -18.34 5.28
CA LEU A 43 -5.66 -19.03 4.00
C LEU A 43 -4.58 -20.11 3.85
N VAL A 44 -3.33 -19.80 4.26
CA VAL A 44 -2.22 -20.76 4.23
C VAL A 44 -2.46 -21.94 5.18
N LYS A 45 -2.99 -21.68 6.38
CA LYS A 45 -3.30 -22.75 7.35
C LYS A 45 -4.37 -23.71 6.85
N LEU A 46 -5.30 -23.23 6.03
CA LEU A 46 -6.36 -24.07 5.48
C LEU A 46 -5.88 -25.00 4.38
N LYS A 47 -4.73 -24.73 3.74
CA LYS A 47 -4.22 -25.47 2.57
C LYS A 47 -4.33 -26.99 2.70
N ASP A 48 -3.93 -27.55 3.84
CA ASP A 48 -3.87 -29.01 4.04
C ASP A 48 -5.25 -29.64 4.31
N SER A 49 -6.28 -28.81 4.54
CA SER A 49 -7.66 -29.22 4.80
C SER A 49 -8.60 -29.07 3.58
N LEU A 50 -8.10 -28.50 2.48
CA LEU A 50 -8.88 -28.24 1.28
C LEU A 50 -8.94 -29.47 0.36
N SER A 51 -10.06 -29.63 -0.34
CA SER A 51 -10.16 -30.59 -1.45
C SER A 51 -9.35 -30.14 -2.66
N ASP A 52 -9.13 -31.01 -3.65
CA ASP A 52 -8.39 -30.67 -4.87
C ASP A 52 -9.03 -29.52 -5.67
N GLU A 53 -10.36 -29.44 -5.71
CA GLU A 53 -11.10 -28.34 -6.35
C GLU A 53 -10.92 -27.01 -5.59
N GLU A 54 -10.99 -27.05 -4.27
CA GLU A 54 -10.77 -25.89 -3.42
C GLU A 54 -9.31 -25.42 -3.47
N LEU A 55 -8.35 -26.35 -3.56
CA LEU A 55 -6.94 -26.05 -3.76
C LEU A 55 -6.68 -25.34 -5.08
N ASN A 56 -7.32 -25.77 -6.17
CA ASN A 56 -7.20 -25.07 -7.45
C ASN A 56 -7.77 -23.65 -7.38
N THR A 57 -8.94 -23.49 -6.77
CA THR A 57 -9.54 -22.15 -6.54
C THR A 57 -8.62 -21.25 -5.71
N ALA A 58 -8.03 -21.79 -4.64
CA ALA A 58 -7.10 -21.06 -3.79
C ALA A 58 -5.81 -20.65 -4.53
N LYS A 59 -5.29 -21.52 -5.41
CA LYS A 59 -4.12 -21.22 -6.26
C LYS A 59 -4.40 -20.13 -7.30
N GLU A 60 -5.56 -20.19 -7.95
CA GLU A 60 -5.99 -19.17 -8.91
C GLU A 60 -6.12 -17.82 -8.22
N PHE A 61 -6.79 -17.79 -7.06
CA PHE A 61 -6.89 -16.59 -6.25
C PHE A 61 -5.52 -16.05 -5.82
N ALA A 62 -4.64 -16.91 -5.27
CA ALA A 62 -3.31 -16.50 -4.82
C ALA A 62 -2.46 -15.94 -5.97
N SER A 63 -2.56 -16.52 -7.16
CA SER A 63 -1.84 -16.06 -8.35
C SER A 63 -2.35 -14.69 -8.80
N ALA A 64 -3.67 -14.51 -8.88
CA ALA A 64 -4.28 -13.21 -9.22
C ALA A 64 -3.95 -12.13 -8.19
N TYR A 65 -4.02 -12.48 -6.90
CA TYR A 65 -3.72 -11.56 -5.80
C TYR A 65 -2.24 -11.16 -5.77
N ALA A 66 -1.32 -12.08 -6.10
CA ALA A 66 0.11 -11.77 -6.21
C ALA A 66 0.39 -10.76 -7.34
N GLU A 67 -0.25 -10.91 -8.50
CA GLU A 67 -0.13 -9.93 -9.59
C GLU A 67 -0.74 -8.58 -9.22
N HIS A 68 -1.87 -8.58 -8.51
CA HIS A 68 -2.48 -7.37 -8.00
C HIS A 68 -1.55 -6.59 -7.06
N ILE A 69 -0.94 -7.27 -6.08
CA ILE A 69 0.04 -6.65 -5.16
C ILE A 69 1.25 -6.10 -5.93
N LYS A 70 1.78 -6.84 -6.90
CA LYS A 70 2.92 -6.35 -7.72
C LYS A 70 2.59 -5.04 -8.41
N GLU A 71 1.37 -4.90 -8.94
CA GLU A 71 0.95 -3.67 -9.59
C GLU A 71 0.80 -2.52 -8.60
N GLN A 72 0.20 -2.76 -7.43
CA GLN A 72 0.12 -1.75 -6.38
C GLN A 72 1.50 -1.26 -5.91
N VAL A 73 2.47 -2.17 -5.76
CA VAL A 73 3.84 -1.80 -5.38
C VAL A 73 4.48 -0.87 -6.42
N LYS A 74 4.24 -1.10 -7.71
CA LYS A 74 4.74 -0.20 -8.77
C LYS A 74 4.11 1.19 -8.67
N ILE A 75 2.80 1.26 -8.43
CA ILE A 75 2.08 2.53 -8.27
C ILE A 75 2.62 3.29 -7.06
N LEU A 76 2.79 2.63 -5.91
CA LEU A 76 3.35 3.23 -4.71
C LEU A 76 4.78 3.74 -4.92
N ALA A 77 5.62 2.98 -5.64
CA ALA A 77 6.98 3.41 -5.96
C ALA A 77 6.98 4.68 -6.84
N PHE A 78 6.03 4.77 -7.78
CA PHE A 78 5.86 5.96 -8.61
C PHE A 78 5.41 7.18 -7.81
N GLU A 79 4.41 7.02 -6.93
CA GLU A 79 3.94 8.10 -6.04
C GLU A 79 5.05 8.55 -5.06
N GLN A 80 5.82 7.60 -4.50
CA GLN A 80 6.98 7.92 -3.66
C GLN A 80 8.02 8.76 -4.41
N SER A 81 8.25 8.48 -5.69
CA SER A 81 9.16 9.28 -6.53
C SER A 81 8.66 10.72 -6.68
N LYS A 82 7.35 10.92 -6.92
CA LYS A 82 6.76 12.26 -7.01
C LYS A 82 6.96 13.05 -5.71
N ILE A 83 6.67 12.44 -4.56
CA ILE A 83 6.86 13.05 -3.25
C ILE A 83 8.33 13.43 -3.03
N SER A 84 9.27 12.57 -3.42
CA SER A 84 10.71 12.85 -3.32
C SER A 84 11.12 14.07 -4.15
N ASP A 85 10.57 14.22 -5.36
CA ASP A 85 10.87 15.35 -6.23
C ASP A 85 10.21 16.65 -5.75
N GLU A 86 8.99 16.57 -5.25
CA GLU A 86 8.29 17.65 -4.54
C GLU A 86 9.12 18.14 -3.35
N PHE A 87 9.62 17.22 -2.53
CA PHE A 87 10.46 17.52 -1.36
C PHE A 87 11.76 18.22 -1.77
N LYS A 88 12.46 17.72 -2.81
CA LYS A 88 13.66 18.38 -3.34
C LYS A 88 13.36 19.80 -3.83
N ARG A 89 12.20 20.01 -4.49
CA ARG A 89 11.76 21.32 -4.98
C ARG A 89 11.55 22.29 -3.81
N VAL A 90 10.79 21.90 -2.80
CA VAL A 90 10.53 22.72 -1.59
C VAL A 90 11.84 23.03 -0.84
N ARG A 91 12.73 22.03 -0.68
CA ARG A 91 14.04 22.24 -0.04
C ARG A 91 14.90 23.26 -0.79
N LYS A 92 14.92 23.21 -2.12
CA LYS A 92 15.63 24.22 -2.95
C LYS A 92 15.03 25.61 -2.77
N GLN A 93 13.70 25.74 -2.77
CA GLN A 93 13.03 27.02 -2.52
C GLN A 93 13.36 27.59 -1.13
N HIS A 94 13.38 26.76 -0.08
CA HIS A 94 13.78 27.19 1.26
C HIS A 94 15.24 27.64 1.33
N GLN A 95 16.17 26.96 0.64
CA GLN A 95 17.56 27.40 0.56
C GLN A 95 17.70 28.75 -0.13
N VAL A 96 16.96 28.97 -1.21
CA VAL A 96 16.93 30.26 -1.92
C VAL A 96 16.38 31.37 -1.02
N SER A 97 15.22 31.15 -0.39
CA SER A 97 14.60 32.10 0.54
C SER A 97 15.53 32.44 1.71
N THR A 98 16.21 31.45 2.28
CA THR A 98 17.17 31.65 3.38
C THR A 98 18.41 32.44 2.95
N LYS A 99 18.90 32.26 1.72
CA LYS A 99 19.99 33.06 1.15
C LYS A 99 19.58 34.53 0.98
N TYR A 100 18.38 34.79 0.46
CA TYR A 100 17.86 36.15 0.33
C TYR A 100 17.67 36.83 1.71
N ALA A 101 17.13 36.11 2.70
CA ALA A 101 16.97 36.63 4.07
C ALA A 101 18.32 36.95 4.74
N LYS A 102 19.40 36.21 4.42
CA LYS A 102 20.76 36.52 4.90
C LYS A 102 21.35 37.76 4.23
N ILE A 103 21.13 37.95 2.93
CA ILE A 103 21.60 39.13 2.18
C ILE A 103 20.94 40.41 2.72
N GLN A 104 19.64 40.36 3.06
CA GLN A 104 18.91 41.50 3.64
C GLN A 104 19.37 41.90 5.06
N LYS A 105 20.04 41.00 5.79
CA LYS A 105 20.52 41.24 7.17
C LYS A 105 21.98 41.69 7.25
N MET A 106 22.67 41.87 6.11
CA MET A 106 24.02 42.45 6.12
C MET A 106 23.91 43.96 6.34
N PRO A 107 24.48 44.51 7.44
CA PRO A 107 24.61 45.96 7.57
C PRO A 107 25.66 46.46 6.57
N TYR A 108 25.34 47.59 5.92
CA TYR A 108 26.28 48.33 5.06
C TYR A 108 27.51 48.77 5.86
#